data_AF-A0A4P6EB39-F1
#
_entry.id   AF-A0A4P6EB39-F1
#
_cell.length_a   1.000
_cell.length_b   1.000
_cell.length_c   1.000
_cell.angle_alpha   90.00
_cell.angle_beta   90.00
_cell.angle_gamma   90.00
#
_symmetry.space_group_name_H-M   'P 1'
#
loop_
_entity.id
_entity.type
_entity.pdbx_description
1 polymer ?
#
loop_
_entity_poly.entity_id
_entity_poly.type
_entity_poly.pdbx_seq_one_letter_code
_entity_poly.pdbx_strand_id
1 'polypeptide(L)'
;MIGHPRQVLALGTSMGGLISAQEAERAKGRIDGALTTCGLLGGGVNLNNYQLDGEHAIAQLLADDPDIQLVDYADGAQAQAAISALSGAVTAGQQTATGRARIALAAALMQVPDWISGDTPPTSAAEQESQEAAWLPPMLSFTISGRPSIEQSAGGNASWNVGVDYAKLIKKSDKYRQIRTLYKAAGLNLDADLRTLTRTADIAPDPTALRNLTATSTVTGRITVPELTLHTISDQLAPVTYENLYRDQVNRAGRGHLLRQAFTQSIGHCNFTPSEIVGALNVVHTRVSSGHWPSTTARSLTRAANATGVGTSSFIEYHPATFVNARSYTWHHHPSRR
;
A
#
# COMPACT_ATOMS: atom_id res chain seq x y z
N MET A 1 -34.48 -8.58 27.17
CA MET A 1 -33.07 -9.05 27.17
C MET A 1 -32.59 -9.04 25.74
N ILE A 2 -31.47 -8.36 25.45
CA ILE A 2 -30.77 -8.51 24.17
C ILE A 2 -29.94 -9.79 24.32
N GLY A 3 -30.17 -10.79 23.47
CA GLY A 3 -29.44 -12.07 23.53
C GLY A 3 -27.98 -11.92 23.10
N HIS A 4 -27.10 -12.83 23.52
CA HIS A 4 -25.74 -12.91 23.01
C HIS A 4 -25.76 -13.36 21.53
N PRO A 5 -24.99 -12.69 20.64
CA PRO A 5 -24.91 -13.10 19.25
C PRO A 5 -24.33 -14.51 19.14
N ARG A 6 -24.89 -15.33 18.23
CA ARG A 6 -24.37 -16.68 17.96
C ARG A 6 -23.03 -16.65 17.23
N GLN A 7 -22.81 -15.60 16.44
CA GLN A 7 -21.59 -15.37 15.65
C GLN A 7 -21.35 -13.86 15.54
N VAL A 8 -20.08 -13.46 15.60
CA VAL A 8 -19.63 -12.07 15.41
C VAL A 8 -18.55 -12.06 14.34
N LEU A 9 -18.81 -11.35 13.23
CA LEU A 9 -17.84 -11.17 12.15
C LEU A 9 -17.35 -9.73 12.15
N ALA A 10 -16.03 -9.53 12.08
CA ALA A 10 -15.44 -8.23 11.85
C ALA A 10 -15.46 -7.91 10.35
N LEU A 11 -15.86 -6.69 9.99
CA LEU A 11 -15.78 -6.18 8.64
C LEU A 11 -15.07 -4.82 8.68
N GLY A 12 -13.89 -4.77 8.07
CA GLY A 12 -13.08 -3.56 7.99
C GLY A 12 -12.76 -3.19 6.55
N THR A 13 -12.83 -1.90 6.24
CA THR A 13 -12.49 -1.35 4.91
C THR A 13 -11.34 -0.37 5.05
N SER A 14 -10.38 -0.39 4.12
CA SER A 14 -9.22 0.51 4.12
C SER A 14 -8.43 0.41 5.44
N MET A 15 -8.24 1.52 6.16
CA MET A 15 -7.60 1.51 7.49
C MET A 15 -8.39 0.65 8.50
N GLY A 16 -9.72 0.58 8.36
CA GLY A 16 -10.54 -0.36 9.13
C GLY A 16 -10.21 -1.83 8.83
N GLY A 17 -9.76 -2.15 7.61
CA GLY A 17 -9.27 -3.48 7.25
C GLY A 17 -8.02 -3.88 8.03
N LEU A 18 -7.10 -2.94 8.26
CA LEU A 18 -5.96 -3.15 9.18
C LEU A 18 -6.45 -3.42 10.61
N ILE A 19 -7.43 -2.65 11.10
CA ILE A 19 -8.00 -2.84 12.43
C ILE A 19 -8.64 -4.23 12.55
N SER A 20 -9.48 -4.65 11.60
CA SER A 20 -10.11 -5.97 11.62
C SER A 20 -9.13 -7.13 11.48
N ALA A 21 -8.02 -6.95 10.75
CA ALA A 21 -6.93 -7.93 10.76
C ALA A 21 -6.28 -8.04 12.15
N GLN A 22 -6.04 -6.93 12.84
CA GLN A 22 -5.55 -6.94 14.23
C GLN A 22 -6.57 -7.53 15.20
N GLU A 23 -7.87 -7.33 14.98
CA GLU A 23 -8.92 -8.00 15.73
C GLU A 23 -8.87 -9.51 15.49
N ALA A 24 -8.59 -9.98 14.27
CA ALA A 24 -8.42 -11.40 13.96
C ALA A 24 -7.20 -12.03 14.68
N GLU A 25 -6.12 -11.28 14.88
CA GLU A 25 -4.98 -11.70 15.71
C GLU A 25 -5.30 -11.71 17.21
N ARG A 26 -6.19 -10.82 17.65
CA ARG A 26 -6.52 -10.58 19.06
C ARG A 26 -7.97 -10.94 19.38
N ALA A 27 -8.54 -11.91 18.67
CA ALA A 27 -9.97 -12.18 18.70
C ALA A 27 -10.47 -12.45 20.12
N LYS A 28 -9.75 -13.31 20.87
CA LYS A 28 -10.04 -13.63 22.29
C LYS A 28 -11.52 -13.96 22.55
N GLY A 29 -12.18 -14.63 21.60
CA GLY A 29 -13.60 -14.98 21.67
C GLY A 29 -14.58 -13.82 21.41
N ARG A 30 -14.11 -12.65 20.98
CA ARG A 30 -14.96 -11.49 20.65
C ARG A 30 -15.45 -11.49 19.21
N ILE A 31 -14.69 -12.10 18.31
CA ILE A 31 -15.05 -12.30 16.91
C ILE A 31 -14.74 -13.75 16.52
N ASP A 32 -15.48 -14.28 15.56
CA ASP A 32 -15.36 -15.64 15.05
C ASP A 32 -14.71 -15.71 13.66
N GLY A 33 -14.65 -14.58 12.95
CA GLY A 33 -14.01 -14.43 11.65
C GLY A 33 -13.95 -12.98 11.20
N ALA A 34 -13.19 -12.70 10.14
CA ALA A 34 -13.01 -11.36 9.60
C ALA A 34 -13.12 -11.32 8.07
N LEU A 35 -13.71 -10.26 7.55
CA LEU A 35 -13.57 -9.82 6.16
C LEU A 35 -12.85 -8.47 6.18
N THR A 36 -11.68 -8.41 5.55
CA THR A 36 -10.92 -7.16 5.42
C THR A 36 -10.87 -6.75 3.96
N THR A 37 -11.31 -5.56 3.63
CA THR A 37 -11.31 -5.06 2.26
C THR A 37 -10.26 -3.96 2.14
N CYS A 38 -9.49 -3.96 1.02
CA CYS A 38 -8.46 -2.96 0.68
C CYS A 38 -7.57 -2.58 1.88
N GLY A 39 -7.27 -3.57 2.74
CA GLY A 39 -6.69 -3.33 4.04
C GLY A 39 -5.25 -2.83 3.92
N LEU A 40 -4.85 -1.94 4.82
CA LEU A 40 -3.45 -1.50 4.94
C LEU A 40 -2.60 -2.59 5.64
N LEU A 41 -2.61 -3.81 5.08
CA LEU A 41 -2.04 -5.01 5.69
C LEU A 41 -0.51 -5.07 5.62
N GLY A 42 0.12 -4.11 4.93
CA GLY A 42 1.54 -3.83 5.10
C GLY A 42 1.87 -3.08 6.40
N GLY A 43 0.88 -2.53 7.09
CA GLY A 43 1.03 -1.77 8.33
C GLY A 43 1.50 -0.33 8.11
N GLY A 44 1.26 0.51 9.13
CA GLY A 44 1.52 1.96 9.10
C GLY A 44 3.00 2.32 8.91
N VAL A 45 3.91 1.46 9.36
CA VAL A 45 5.36 1.67 9.15
C VAL A 45 5.74 1.58 7.67
N ASN A 46 5.29 0.53 6.98
CA ASN A 46 5.58 0.38 5.55
C ASN A 46 4.84 1.44 4.73
N LEU A 47 3.60 1.77 5.11
CA LEU A 47 2.81 2.86 4.53
C LEU A 47 3.62 4.15 4.47
N ASN A 48 4.07 4.63 5.62
CA ASN A 48 4.78 5.90 5.72
C ASN A 48 6.11 5.89 4.94
N ASN A 49 6.80 4.76 4.92
CA ASN A 49 8.11 4.63 4.27
C ASN A 49 8.04 4.65 2.75
N TYR A 50 7.10 3.94 2.12
CA TYR A 50 7.01 3.97 0.65
C TYR A 50 6.49 5.32 0.14
N GLN A 51 5.61 5.95 0.90
CA GLN A 51 5.15 7.30 0.62
C GLN A 51 6.31 8.30 0.67
N LEU A 52 7.11 8.24 1.74
CA LEU A 52 8.31 9.06 1.88
C LEU A 52 9.32 8.81 0.75
N ASP A 53 9.52 7.55 0.34
CA ASP A 53 10.45 7.22 -0.74
C ASP A 53 10.03 7.82 -2.09
N GLY A 54 8.72 7.82 -2.38
CA GLY A 54 8.16 8.46 -3.56
C GLY A 54 8.33 9.97 -3.53
N GLU A 55 7.97 10.60 -2.41
CA GLU A 55 8.13 12.05 -2.18
C GLU A 55 9.60 12.49 -2.31
N HIS A 56 10.53 11.72 -1.71
CA HIS A 56 11.98 11.94 -1.82
C HIS A 56 12.45 11.85 -3.27
N ALA A 57 11.98 10.86 -4.02
CA ALA A 57 12.36 10.74 -5.43
C ALA A 57 11.89 11.91 -6.28
N ILE A 58 10.70 12.46 -6.01
CA ILE A 58 10.19 13.65 -6.70
C ILE A 58 11.06 14.86 -6.33
N ALA A 59 11.29 15.11 -5.05
CA ALA A 59 12.08 16.23 -4.58
C ALA A 59 13.50 16.22 -5.19
N GLN A 60 14.17 15.07 -5.17
CA GLN A 60 15.58 14.97 -5.57
C GLN A 60 15.83 14.89 -7.08
N LEU A 61 14.84 14.44 -7.86
CA LEU A 61 15.05 14.17 -9.30
C LEU A 61 14.22 15.06 -10.22
N LEU A 62 13.12 15.65 -9.72
CA LEU A 62 12.17 16.42 -10.53
C LEU A 62 12.03 17.88 -10.09
N ALA A 63 12.21 18.19 -8.81
CA ALA A 63 12.06 19.55 -8.32
C ALA A 63 13.31 20.41 -8.60
N ASP A 64 13.11 21.71 -8.79
CA ASP A 64 14.21 22.68 -8.91
C ASP A 64 14.90 22.92 -7.55
N ASP A 65 14.12 22.90 -6.48
CA ASP A 65 14.59 22.96 -5.09
C ASP A 65 14.46 21.57 -4.45
N PRO A 66 15.58 20.89 -4.12
CA PRO A 66 15.54 19.57 -3.50
C PRO A 66 15.19 19.61 -2.00
N ASP A 67 15.24 20.78 -1.34
CA ASP A 67 15.06 20.93 0.10
C ASP A 67 13.58 21.10 0.51
N ILE A 68 12.68 20.40 -0.19
CA ILE A 68 11.24 20.36 0.13
C ILE A 68 11.06 19.57 1.44
N GLN A 69 10.37 20.17 2.41
CA GLN A 69 9.97 19.49 3.64
C GLN A 69 9.03 18.31 3.33
N LEU A 70 9.39 17.09 3.78
CA LEU A 70 8.62 15.87 3.53
C LEU A 70 7.89 15.32 4.77
N VAL A 71 8.34 15.71 5.96
CA VAL A 71 7.88 15.22 7.27
C VAL A 71 7.79 16.35 8.29
N ASP A 72 7.18 16.09 9.45
CA ASP A 72 7.13 17.01 10.59
C ASP A 72 6.48 18.37 10.26
N TYR A 73 5.40 18.35 9.47
CA TYR A 73 4.64 19.56 9.13
C TYR A 73 3.98 20.14 10.39
N ALA A 74 4.27 21.40 10.71
CA ALA A 74 3.73 22.11 11.85
C ALA A 74 2.25 22.48 11.67
N ASP A 75 1.82 22.73 10.42
CA ASP A 75 0.46 23.10 10.07
C ASP A 75 0.08 22.72 8.63
N GLY A 76 -1.18 22.96 8.28
CA GLY A 76 -1.69 22.68 6.95
C GLY A 76 -1.09 23.55 5.84
N ALA A 77 -0.52 24.72 6.15
CA ALA A 77 0.11 25.58 5.15
C ALA A 77 1.46 25.00 4.70
N GLN A 78 2.26 24.47 5.62
CA GLN A 78 3.49 23.76 5.29
C GLN A 78 3.21 22.50 4.46
N ALA A 79 2.22 21.70 4.87
CA ALA A 79 1.79 20.53 4.11
C ALA A 79 1.32 20.92 2.69
N GLN A 80 0.52 21.99 2.57
CA GLN A 80 0.06 22.47 1.27
C GLN A 80 1.19 22.99 0.38
N ALA A 81 2.21 23.65 0.95
CA ALA A 81 3.38 24.10 0.22
C ALA A 81 4.16 22.91 -0.38
N ALA A 82 4.37 21.84 0.40
CA ALA A 82 5.01 20.61 -0.09
C ALA A 82 4.18 19.93 -1.19
N ILE A 83 2.85 19.82 -1.01
CA ILE A 83 1.93 19.29 -2.04
C ILE A 83 2.09 20.06 -3.35
N SER A 84 2.05 21.40 -3.28
CA SER A 84 2.16 22.26 -4.47
C SER A 84 3.52 22.14 -5.15
N ALA A 85 4.62 22.10 -4.39
CA ALA A 85 5.97 21.96 -4.93
C ALA A 85 6.16 20.60 -5.64
N LEU A 86 5.83 19.50 -4.97
CA LEU A 86 6.00 18.14 -5.53
C LEU A 86 5.06 17.90 -6.72
N SER A 87 3.81 18.34 -6.65
CA SER A 87 2.85 18.22 -7.77
C SER A 87 3.26 19.08 -8.97
N GLY A 88 3.81 20.26 -8.71
CA GLY A 88 4.38 21.14 -9.74
C GLY A 88 5.57 20.48 -10.44
N ALA A 89 6.47 19.86 -9.68
CA ALA A 89 7.62 19.12 -10.21
C ALA A 89 7.20 17.93 -11.10
N VAL A 90 6.18 17.17 -10.70
CA VAL A 90 5.60 16.10 -11.55
C VAL A 90 5.01 16.69 -12.84
N THR A 91 4.24 17.77 -12.75
CA THR A 91 3.60 18.41 -13.91
C THR A 91 4.63 18.94 -14.92
N ALA A 92 5.69 19.58 -14.42
CA ALA A 92 6.79 20.08 -15.23
C ALA A 92 7.62 18.93 -15.84
N GLY A 93 7.92 17.89 -15.03
CA GLY A 93 8.64 16.70 -15.46
C GLY A 93 7.95 15.98 -16.63
N GLN A 94 6.61 15.94 -16.63
CA GLN A 94 5.83 15.27 -17.67
C GLN A 94 6.10 15.80 -19.08
N GLN A 95 6.55 17.05 -19.21
CA GLN A 95 6.83 17.70 -20.48
C GLN A 95 8.07 17.14 -21.19
N THR A 96 8.93 16.37 -20.51
CA THR A 96 10.20 15.88 -21.06
C THR A 96 10.34 14.36 -20.94
N ALA A 97 11.11 13.74 -21.84
CA ALA A 97 11.39 12.30 -21.74
C ALA A 97 12.16 11.94 -20.46
N THR A 98 13.09 12.81 -20.05
CA THR A 98 13.84 12.70 -18.79
C THR A 98 12.92 12.72 -17.58
N GLY A 99 12.01 13.69 -17.51
CA GLY A 99 11.08 13.82 -16.40
C GLY A 99 10.10 12.64 -16.34
N ARG A 100 9.52 12.19 -17.46
CA ARG A 100 8.66 10.99 -17.51
C ARG A 100 9.36 9.73 -16.99
N ALA A 101 10.63 9.53 -17.34
CA ALA A 101 11.40 8.40 -16.82
C ALA A 101 11.57 8.47 -15.29
N ARG A 102 11.84 9.67 -14.75
CA ARG A 102 11.97 9.91 -13.30
C ARG A 102 10.63 9.85 -12.56
N ILE A 103 9.54 10.25 -13.21
CA ILE A 103 8.17 10.11 -12.71
C ILE A 103 7.84 8.62 -12.53
N ALA A 104 8.11 7.76 -13.53
CA ALA A 104 7.91 6.32 -13.38
C ALA A 104 8.75 5.71 -12.23
N LEU A 105 9.97 6.21 -12.00
CA LEU A 105 10.77 5.80 -10.85
C LEU A 105 10.11 6.22 -9.52
N ALA A 106 9.69 7.47 -9.40
CA ALA A 106 9.00 7.98 -8.21
C ALA A 106 7.67 7.26 -7.95
N ALA A 107 6.89 7.02 -9.00
CA ALA A 107 5.64 6.27 -8.96
C ALA A 107 5.83 4.85 -8.44
N ALA A 108 6.87 4.14 -8.91
CA ALA A 108 7.19 2.81 -8.42
C ALA A 108 7.63 2.80 -6.94
N LEU A 109 8.35 3.83 -6.48
CA LEU A 109 8.72 3.98 -5.07
C LEU A 109 7.51 4.29 -4.19
N MET A 110 6.59 5.11 -4.71
CA MET A 110 5.33 5.44 -4.07
C MET A 110 4.25 4.37 -4.25
N GLN A 111 4.54 3.25 -4.92
CA GLN A 111 3.60 2.16 -5.20
C GLN A 111 2.31 2.61 -5.91
N VAL A 112 2.43 3.59 -6.81
CA VAL A 112 1.32 4.06 -7.66
C VAL A 112 0.94 2.97 -8.66
N PRO A 113 -0.34 2.62 -8.81
CA PRO A 113 -0.76 1.70 -9.85
C PRO A 113 -0.61 2.33 -11.25
N ASP A 114 -0.31 1.50 -12.24
CA ASP A 114 -0.21 1.91 -13.64
C ASP A 114 -1.52 1.83 -14.41
N TRP A 115 -2.63 1.44 -13.76
CA TRP A 115 -3.96 1.36 -14.37
C TRP A 115 -4.99 2.16 -13.56
N ILE A 116 -5.13 3.44 -13.84
CA ILE A 116 -6.02 4.38 -13.13
C ILE A 116 -7.28 4.76 -13.91
N SER A 117 -7.35 4.40 -15.19
CA SER A 117 -8.49 4.68 -16.07
C SER A 117 -8.54 3.73 -17.26
N GLY A 118 -9.69 3.69 -17.94
CA GLY A 118 -9.94 2.81 -19.09
C GLY A 118 -10.31 1.38 -18.70
N ASP A 119 -10.89 0.64 -19.65
CA ASP A 119 -11.47 -0.68 -19.36
C ASP A 119 -10.44 -1.80 -19.21
N THR A 120 -9.22 -1.61 -19.73
CA THR A 120 -8.14 -2.59 -19.65
C THR A 120 -6.83 -1.96 -19.20
N PRO A 121 -5.97 -2.71 -18.49
CA PRO A 121 -4.65 -2.25 -18.12
C PRO A 121 -3.83 -1.78 -19.33
N PRO A 122 -3.03 -0.70 -19.20
CA PRO A 122 -2.16 -0.27 -20.28
C PRO A 122 -1.09 -1.32 -20.56
N THR A 123 -0.63 -1.36 -21.81
CA THR A 123 0.29 -2.40 -22.30
C THR A 123 1.68 -1.87 -22.63
N SER A 124 1.82 -0.55 -22.77
CA SER A 124 3.09 0.11 -23.05
C SER A 124 3.62 0.88 -21.85
N ALA A 125 4.94 0.98 -21.74
CA ALA A 125 5.59 1.74 -20.66
C ALA A 125 5.22 3.23 -20.66
N ALA A 126 4.90 3.79 -21.83
CA ALA A 126 4.48 5.19 -21.96
C ALA A 126 3.04 5.40 -21.46
N GLU A 127 2.13 4.47 -21.75
CA GLU A 127 0.75 4.55 -21.23
C GLU A 127 0.70 4.31 -19.71
N GLN A 128 1.48 3.34 -19.21
CA GLN A 128 1.64 3.09 -17.77
C GLN A 128 2.12 4.36 -17.05
N GLU A 129 3.20 4.97 -17.56
CA GLU A 129 3.78 6.19 -16.97
C GLU A 129 2.83 7.38 -17.04
N SER A 130 2.12 7.58 -18.16
CA SER A 130 1.13 8.65 -18.28
C SER A 130 0.02 8.54 -17.23
N GLN A 131 -0.40 7.31 -16.92
CA GLN A 131 -1.38 7.02 -15.89
C GLN A 131 -0.82 7.23 -14.47
N GLU A 132 0.41 6.81 -14.20
CA GLU A 132 1.09 7.09 -12.94
C GLU A 132 1.28 8.60 -12.70
N ALA A 133 1.74 9.33 -13.72
CA ALA A 133 1.94 10.78 -13.68
C ALA A 133 0.64 11.53 -13.37
N ALA A 134 -0.48 11.08 -13.94
CA ALA A 134 -1.79 11.66 -13.71
C ALA A 134 -2.30 11.42 -12.27
N TRP A 135 -1.90 10.32 -11.62
CA TRP A 135 -2.36 9.98 -10.27
C TRP A 135 -1.45 10.47 -9.14
N LEU A 136 -0.18 10.71 -9.41
CA LEU A 136 0.78 11.18 -8.41
C LEU A 136 0.31 12.46 -7.69
N PRO A 137 -0.16 13.54 -8.35
CA PRO A 137 -0.60 14.74 -7.63
C PRO A 137 -1.80 14.50 -6.68
N PRO A 138 -2.89 13.81 -7.08
CA PRO A 138 -3.93 13.37 -6.13
C PRO A 138 -3.38 12.54 -4.96
N MET A 139 -2.47 11.61 -5.23
CA MET A 139 -1.88 10.75 -4.20
C MET A 139 -1.00 11.53 -3.21
N LEU A 140 -0.20 12.49 -3.69
CA LEU A 140 0.59 13.39 -2.87
C LEU A 140 -0.31 14.23 -1.97
N SER A 141 -1.38 14.81 -2.52
CA SER A 141 -2.34 15.59 -1.75
C SER A 141 -2.97 14.77 -0.62
N PHE A 142 -3.43 13.55 -0.91
CA PHE A 142 -3.99 12.65 0.09
C PHE A 142 -2.96 12.27 1.17
N THR A 143 -1.75 11.90 0.75
CA THR A 143 -0.69 11.40 1.62
C THR A 143 -0.19 12.48 2.56
N ILE A 144 0.21 13.63 2.01
CA ILE A 144 0.83 14.72 2.77
C ILE A 144 -0.19 15.37 3.70
N SER A 145 -1.46 15.52 3.28
CA SER A 145 -2.51 16.04 4.15
C SER A 145 -2.84 15.09 5.31
N GLY A 146 -2.70 13.78 5.12
CA GLY A 146 -2.93 12.76 6.15
C GLY A 146 -1.76 12.58 7.12
N ARG A 147 -0.53 12.88 6.70
CA ARG A 147 0.70 12.62 7.46
C ARG A 147 0.69 13.23 8.87
N PRO A 148 0.30 14.50 9.10
CA PRO A 148 0.27 15.07 10.46
C PRO A 148 -0.59 14.28 11.45
N SER A 149 -1.72 13.71 10.99
CA SER A 149 -2.58 12.89 11.86
C SER A 149 -1.94 11.56 12.23
N ILE A 150 -1.18 10.95 11.31
CA ILE A 150 -0.43 9.72 11.57
C ILE A 150 0.72 10.01 12.55
N GLU A 151 1.48 11.08 12.32
CA GLU A 151 2.58 11.50 13.19
C GLU A 151 2.07 11.85 14.59
N GLN A 152 0.95 12.58 14.70
CA GLN A 152 0.31 12.88 15.99
C GLN A 152 -0.09 11.60 16.73
N SER A 153 -0.67 10.62 16.05
CA SER A 153 -1.06 9.33 16.63
C SER A 153 0.16 8.51 17.10
N ALA A 154 1.26 8.58 16.36
CA ALA A 154 2.51 7.91 16.73
C ALA A 154 3.28 8.65 17.85
N GLY A 155 3.09 9.97 17.98
CA GLY A 155 3.86 10.85 18.86
C GLY A 155 5.13 11.42 18.21
N GLY A 156 5.17 11.51 16.88
CA GLY A 156 6.28 12.05 16.07
C GLY A 156 6.38 11.38 14.69
N ASN A 157 7.37 11.79 13.89
CA ASN A 157 7.65 11.14 12.60
C ASN A 157 8.19 9.71 12.78
N ALA A 158 7.42 8.71 12.39
CA ALA A 158 7.82 7.30 12.41
C ALA A 158 8.44 6.82 11.08
N SER A 159 8.49 7.67 10.05
CA SER A 159 8.99 7.34 8.71
C SER A 159 10.50 7.57 8.59
N TRP A 160 11.15 6.84 7.69
CA TRP A 160 12.57 7.02 7.41
C TRP A 160 12.95 6.56 6.00
N ASN A 161 13.97 7.20 5.46
CA ASN A 161 14.68 6.76 4.26
C ASN A 161 16.21 6.64 4.47
N VAL A 162 16.75 7.10 5.60
CA VAL A 162 18.17 6.97 5.89
C VAL A 162 18.64 5.51 5.80
N GLY A 163 19.72 5.28 5.06
CA GLY A 163 20.31 3.96 4.85
C GLY A 163 19.58 3.07 3.83
N VAL A 164 18.58 3.58 3.11
CA VAL A 164 17.87 2.83 2.07
C VAL A 164 18.74 2.69 0.81
N ASP A 165 18.97 1.44 0.39
CA ASP A 165 19.55 1.11 -0.92
C ASP A 165 18.44 1.07 -1.97
N TYR A 166 18.23 2.19 -2.66
CA TYR A 166 17.20 2.30 -3.69
C TYR A 166 17.47 1.41 -4.91
N ALA A 167 18.73 1.07 -5.19
CA ALA A 167 19.06 0.17 -6.29
C ALA A 167 18.59 -1.26 -6.01
N LYS A 168 18.81 -1.73 -4.78
CA LYS A 168 18.31 -3.04 -4.34
C LYS A 168 16.78 -3.07 -4.27
N LEU A 169 16.16 -1.96 -3.87
CA LEU A 169 14.72 -1.83 -3.78
C LEU A 169 14.08 -1.91 -5.18
N ILE A 170 14.49 -1.06 -6.11
CA ILE A 170 13.92 -0.97 -7.45
C ILE A 170 14.15 -2.22 -8.30
N LYS A 171 15.29 -2.91 -8.12
CA LYS A 171 15.55 -4.18 -8.81
C LYS A 171 14.51 -5.28 -8.50
N LYS A 172 13.80 -5.17 -7.36
CA LYS A 172 12.74 -6.11 -6.96
C LYS A 172 11.33 -5.65 -7.35
N SER A 173 11.17 -4.43 -7.84
CA SER A 173 9.88 -3.89 -8.25
C SER A 173 9.37 -4.60 -9.51
N ASP A 174 8.09 -4.89 -9.54
CA ASP A 174 7.36 -5.32 -10.74
C ASP A 174 7.38 -4.24 -11.85
N LYS A 175 7.57 -2.96 -11.47
CA LYS A 175 7.76 -1.84 -12.40
C LYS A 175 9.19 -1.71 -12.95
N TYR A 176 10.14 -2.55 -12.53
CA TYR A 176 11.55 -2.43 -12.95
C TYR A 176 11.74 -2.42 -14.47
N ARG A 177 10.96 -3.23 -15.20
CA ARG A 177 11.02 -3.29 -16.67
C ARG A 177 10.55 -1.97 -17.32
N GLN A 178 9.46 -1.40 -16.81
CA GLN A 178 8.92 -0.12 -17.28
C GLN A 178 9.94 0.99 -17.06
N ILE A 179 10.47 1.11 -15.84
CA ILE A 179 11.50 2.11 -15.49
C ILE A 179 12.70 2.00 -16.42
N ARG A 180 13.27 0.79 -16.59
CA ARG A 180 14.42 0.60 -17.50
C ARG A 180 14.13 0.98 -18.93
N THR A 181 12.91 0.70 -19.41
CA THR A 181 12.49 1.04 -20.77
C THR A 181 12.45 2.55 -20.95
N LEU A 182 11.87 3.28 -20.00
CA LEU A 182 11.77 4.74 -20.05
C LEU A 182 13.13 5.43 -19.88
N TYR A 183 13.95 4.97 -18.94
CA TYR A 183 15.32 5.49 -18.76
C TYR A 183 16.17 5.30 -20.00
N LYS A 184 16.09 4.12 -20.64
CA LYS A 184 16.80 3.85 -21.90
C LYS A 184 16.31 4.77 -23.02
N ALA A 185 15.00 4.98 -23.14
CA ALA A 185 14.42 5.85 -24.15
C ALA A 185 14.80 7.33 -23.94
N ALA A 186 14.98 7.75 -22.68
CA ALA A 186 15.41 9.10 -22.32
C ALA A 186 16.94 9.30 -22.36
N GLY A 187 17.73 8.25 -22.61
CA GLY A 187 19.20 8.32 -22.56
C GLY A 187 19.78 8.53 -21.16
N LEU A 188 19.03 8.19 -20.10
CA LEU A 188 19.43 8.37 -18.71
C LEU A 188 20.17 7.15 -18.14
N ASN A 189 20.99 7.41 -17.11
CA ASN A 189 21.63 6.39 -16.31
C ASN A 189 20.82 6.14 -15.02
N LEU A 190 20.03 5.07 -15.02
CA LEU A 190 19.20 4.67 -13.86
C LEU A 190 20.03 4.48 -12.58
N ASP A 191 21.21 3.87 -12.68
CA ASP A 191 22.05 3.64 -11.51
C ASP A 191 22.60 4.94 -10.92
N ALA A 192 22.76 5.99 -11.73
CA ALA A 192 23.18 7.31 -11.25
C ALA A 192 22.08 7.95 -10.40
N ASP A 193 20.84 7.98 -10.88
CA ASP A 193 19.71 8.54 -10.13
C ASP A 193 19.45 7.73 -8.84
N LEU A 194 19.51 6.39 -8.88
CA LEU A 194 19.37 5.55 -7.67
C LEU A 194 20.48 5.78 -6.63
N ARG A 195 21.72 6.04 -7.07
CA ARG A 195 22.81 6.45 -6.17
C ARG A 195 22.56 7.83 -5.57
N THR A 196 22.02 8.77 -6.36
CA THR A 196 21.62 10.09 -5.84
C THR A 196 20.59 9.93 -4.73
N LEU A 197 19.51 9.20 -4.96
CA LEU A 197 18.46 8.97 -3.95
C LEU A 197 19.02 8.35 -2.67
N THR A 198 19.90 7.35 -2.80
CA THR A 198 20.52 6.67 -1.65
C THR A 198 21.43 7.61 -0.86
N ARG A 199 22.18 8.47 -1.56
CA ARG A 199 23.13 9.41 -0.94
C ARG A 199 22.42 10.56 -0.23
N THR A 200 21.29 11.02 -0.75
CA THR A 200 20.55 12.18 -0.20
C THR A 200 19.45 11.78 0.78
N ALA A 201 19.23 10.49 1.02
CA ALA A 201 18.28 10.02 2.01
C ALA A 201 18.82 10.20 3.45
N ASP A 202 18.29 11.19 4.15
CA ASP A 202 18.75 11.63 5.47
C ASP A 202 17.64 11.70 6.54
N ILE A 203 16.40 11.36 6.20
CA ILE A 203 15.29 11.35 7.14
C ILE A 203 15.37 10.11 8.02
N ALA A 204 15.57 10.37 9.32
CA ALA A 204 15.57 9.37 10.38
C ALA A 204 14.24 9.41 11.15
N PRO A 205 13.78 8.27 11.70
CA PRO A 205 12.53 8.24 12.45
C PRO A 205 12.77 8.70 13.90
N ASP A 206 11.75 9.29 14.53
CA ASP A 206 11.68 9.35 15.99
C ASP A 206 11.59 7.91 16.55
N PRO A 207 12.51 7.49 17.44
CA PRO A 207 12.53 6.14 17.97
C PRO A 207 11.24 5.73 18.70
N THR A 208 10.63 6.67 19.41
CA THR A 208 9.41 6.45 20.18
C THR A 208 8.20 6.37 19.26
N ALA A 209 8.10 7.27 18.29
CA ALA A 209 7.05 7.25 17.29
C ALA A 209 7.08 5.95 16.47
N LEU A 210 8.27 5.51 16.03
CA LEU A 210 8.42 4.24 15.32
C LEU A 210 7.98 3.05 16.18
N ARG A 211 8.36 3.01 17.46
CA ARG A 211 7.91 1.94 18.37
C ARG A 211 6.39 1.96 18.57
N ASN A 212 5.81 3.13 18.77
CA ASN A 212 4.36 3.30 18.95
C ASN A 212 3.60 2.85 17.71
N LEU A 213 3.96 3.37 16.53
CA LEU A 213 3.30 3.01 15.27
C LEU A 213 3.47 1.51 14.95
N THR A 214 4.64 0.93 15.26
CA THR A 214 4.84 -0.52 15.14
C THR A 214 3.88 -1.28 16.04
N ALA A 215 3.72 -0.87 17.30
CA ALA A 215 2.86 -1.57 18.27
C ALA A 215 1.37 -1.44 17.96
N THR A 216 0.93 -0.28 17.47
CA THR A 216 -0.49 0.04 17.29
C THR A 216 -1.00 -0.22 15.88
N SER A 217 -0.16 -0.13 14.85
CA SER A 217 -0.61 -0.08 13.45
C SER A 217 0.13 -1.08 12.55
N THR A 218 0.53 -2.23 13.08
CA THR A 218 1.07 -3.34 12.26
C THR A 218 0.34 -4.65 12.54
N VAL A 219 0.41 -5.57 11.57
CA VAL A 219 -0.03 -6.95 11.69
C VAL A 219 1.19 -7.87 11.77
N THR A 220 1.01 -9.03 12.39
CA THR A 220 2.06 -10.03 12.63
C THR A 220 1.82 -11.34 11.88
N GLY A 221 0.65 -11.49 11.27
CA GLY A 221 0.16 -12.69 10.61
C GLY A 221 -0.36 -13.76 11.58
N ARG A 222 -0.37 -13.50 12.90
CA ARG A 222 -0.78 -14.46 13.93
C ARG A 222 -2.30 -14.50 14.13
N ILE A 223 -3.05 -14.57 13.03
CA ILE A 223 -4.50 -14.64 13.07
C ILE A 223 -4.97 -15.89 13.83
N THR A 224 -6.03 -15.71 14.61
CA THR A 224 -6.61 -16.74 15.49
C THR A 224 -7.99 -17.21 15.03
N VAL A 225 -8.59 -16.49 14.09
CA VAL A 225 -9.88 -16.79 13.46
C VAL A 225 -9.74 -16.75 11.94
N PRO A 226 -10.67 -17.36 11.18
CA PRO A 226 -10.64 -17.30 9.72
C PRO A 226 -10.80 -15.87 9.20
N GLU A 227 -9.99 -15.50 8.21
CA GLU A 227 -10.00 -14.20 7.56
C GLU A 227 -10.04 -14.36 6.04
N LEU A 228 -10.91 -13.60 5.39
CA LEU A 228 -10.88 -13.39 3.95
C LEU A 228 -10.48 -11.93 3.67
N THR A 229 -9.42 -11.73 2.88
CA THR A 229 -9.10 -10.39 2.37
C THR A 229 -9.70 -10.19 0.98
N LEU A 230 -10.07 -8.95 0.66
CA LEU A 230 -10.62 -8.55 -0.64
C LEU A 230 -9.92 -7.27 -1.13
N HIS A 231 -9.31 -7.29 -2.31
CA HIS A 231 -8.53 -6.15 -2.82
C HIS A 231 -8.79 -5.89 -4.31
N THR A 232 -8.93 -4.63 -4.71
CA THR A 232 -8.93 -4.27 -6.14
C THR A 232 -7.50 -4.41 -6.68
N ILE A 233 -7.32 -4.94 -7.88
CA ILE A 233 -5.95 -5.14 -8.41
C ILE A 233 -5.25 -3.84 -8.79
N SER A 234 -6.01 -2.76 -8.97
CA SER A 234 -5.51 -1.42 -9.27
C SER A 234 -6.01 -0.40 -8.26
N ASP A 235 -5.73 -0.69 -7.00
CA ASP A 235 -6.03 0.18 -5.88
C ASP A 235 -5.06 1.38 -5.88
N GLN A 236 -5.65 2.57 -5.80
CA GLN A 236 -4.98 3.85 -5.97
C GLN A 236 -4.44 4.46 -4.66
N LEU A 237 -4.77 3.87 -3.51
CA LEU A 237 -4.34 4.37 -2.20
C LEU A 237 -3.60 3.32 -1.38
N ALA A 238 -3.99 2.05 -1.47
CA ALA A 238 -3.36 0.93 -0.77
C ALA A 238 -2.82 -0.07 -1.79
N PRO A 239 -1.51 -0.31 -1.89
CA PRO A 239 -0.98 -1.18 -2.94
C PRO A 239 -1.42 -2.63 -2.74
N VAL A 240 -1.94 -3.26 -3.79
CA VAL A 240 -2.38 -4.67 -3.78
C VAL A 240 -1.26 -5.64 -3.34
N THR A 241 0.00 -5.25 -3.50
CA THR A 241 1.17 -6.03 -3.07
C THR A 241 1.24 -6.21 -1.54
N TYR A 242 0.53 -5.40 -0.74
CA TYR A 242 0.29 -5.67 0.68
C TYR A 242 -0.28 -7.06 0.94
N GLU A 243 -1.14 -7.55 0.06
CA GLU A 243 -1.74 -8.87 0.20
C GLU A 243 -0.70 -9.99 0.09
N ASN A 244 0.34 -9.82 -0.74
CA ASN A 244 1.46 -10.75 -0.83
C ASN A 244 2.27 -10.76 0.48
N LEU A 245 2.64 -9.58 0.99
CA LEU A 245 3.36 -9.44 2.25
C LEU A 245 2.58 -10.04 3.43
N TYR A 246 1.27 -9.80 3.49
CA TYR A 246 0.42 -10.31 4.56
C TYR A 246 0.29 -11.83 4.52
N ARG A 247 0.07 -12.42 3.33
CA ARG A 247 0.08 -13.87 3.14
C ARG A 247 1.37 -14.50 3.63
N ASP A 248 2.53 -13.91 3.31
CA ASP A 248 3.82 -14.41 3.77
C ASP A 248 3.97 -14.35 5.29
N GLN A 249 3.48 -13.29 5.92
CA GLN A 249 3.48 -13.16 7.39
C GLN A 249 2.61 -14.23 8.04
N VAL A 250 1.39 -14.43 7.54
CA VAL A 250 0.44 -15.43 8.05
C VAL A 250 0.98 -16.85 7.86
N ASN A 251 1.59 -17.15 6.71
CA ASN A 251 2.22 -18.44 6.46
C ASN A 251 3.41 -18.68 7.39
N ARG A 252 4.30 -17.70 7.58
CA ARG A 252 5.42 -17.79 8.53
C ARG A 252 4.96 -17.97 9.97
N ALA A 253 3.79 -17.44 10.33
CA ALA A 253 3.17 -17.66 11.62
C ALA A 253 2.49 -19.05 11.77
N GLY A 254 2.50 -19.90 10.74
CA GLY A 254 1.82 -21.20 10.73
C GLY A 254 0.29 -21.11 10.63
N ARG A 255 -0.24 -19.94 10.23
CA ARG A 255 -1.68 -19.64 10.22
C ARG A 255 -2.31 -19.59 8.83
N GLY A 256 -1.58 -20.01 7.78
CA GLY A 256 -2.05 -19.97 6.38
C GLY A 256 -3.40 -20.68 6.12
N HIS A 257 -3.74 -21.68 6.94
CA HIS A 257 -5.03 -22.38 6.84
C HIS A 257 -6.24 -21.50 7.24
N LEU A 258 -6.02 -20.40 7.96
CA LEU A 258 -7.02 -19.42 8.37
C LEU A 258 -7.18 -18.27 7.37
N LEU A 259 -6.29 -18.11 6.38
CA LEU A 259 -6.35 -16.99 5.44
C LEU A 259 -6.85 -17.43 4.07
N ARG A 260 -7.76 -16.65 3.48
CA ARG A 260 -8.04 -16.62 2.04
C ARG A 260 -7.93 -15.18 1.55
N GLN A 261 -7.61 -15.01 0.28
CA GLN A 261 -7.53 -13.69 -0.34
C GLN A 261 -8.25 -13.75 -1.69
N ALA A 262 -8.99 -12.69 -1.99
CA ALA A 262 -9.76 -12.53 -3.21
C ALA A 262 -9.44 -11.18 -3.84
N PHE A 263 -9.51 -11.13 -5.17
CA PHE A 263 -9.14 -9.95 -5.94
C PHE A 263 -10.18 -9.64 -6.99
N THR A 264 -10.44 -8.35 -7.22
CA THR A 264 -11.34 -7.87 -8.27
C THR A 264 -10.57 -7.10 -9.32
N GLN A 265 -10.91 -7.32 -10.59
CA GLN A 265 -10.36 -6.56 -11.71
C GLN A 265 -11.05 -5.20 -11.79
N SER A 266 -10.72 -4.33 -10.84
CA SER A 266 -11.31 -3.01 -10.69
C SER A 266 -10.22 -1.98 -10.42
N ILE A 267 -10.48 -0.77 -10.91
CA ILE A 267 -9.71 0.43 -10.60
C ILE A 267 -10.29 1.09 -9.36
N GLY A 268 -9.41 1.63 -8.51
CA GLY A 268 -9.78 2.52 -7.43
C GLY A 268 -9.74 1.87 -6.06
N HIS A 269 -9.59 2.72 -5.03
CA HIS A 269 -9.48 2.27 -3.66
C HIS A 269 -10.81 1.72 -3.15
N CYS A 270 -10.80 0.46 -2.71
CA CYS A 270 -11.98 -0.22 -2.17
C CYS A 270 -13.20 -0.25 -3.11
N ASN A 271 -12.98 -0.15 -4.43
CA ASN A 271 -14.06 -0.05 -5.41
C ASN A 271 -14.68 -1.43 -5.69
N PHE A 272 -15.51 -1.90 -4.75
CA PHE A 272 -16.21 -3.17 -4.81
C PHE A 272 -17.70 -2.98 -5.04
N THR A 273 -18.32 -3.93 -5.74
CA THR A 273 -19.78 -3.96 -5.85
C THR A 273 -20.41 -4.50 -4.56
N PRO A 274 -21.69 -4.18 -4.28
CA PRO A 274 -22.41 -4.81 -3.16
C PRO A 274 -22.40 -6.34 -3.23
N SER A 275 -22.50 -6.91 -4.43
CA SER A 275 -22.44 -8.37 -4.65
C SER A 275 -21.10 -8.97 -4.24
N GLU A 276 -19.98 -8.29 -4.54
CA GLU A 276 -18.65 -8.75 -4.17
C GLU A 276 -18.46 -8.76 -2.64
N ILE A 277 -18.92 -7.69 -1.97
CA ILE A 277 -18.86 -7.58 -0.50
C ILE A 277 -19.73 -8.65 0.17
N VAL A 278 -21.01 -8.76 -0.23
CA VAL A 278 -21.94 -9.74 0.37
C VAL A 278 -21.50 -11.17 0.06
N GLY A 279 -21.04 -11.43 -1.17
CA GLY A 279 -20.48 -12.73 -1.57
C GLY A 279 -19.27 -13.13 -0.72
N ALA A 280 -18.32 -12.21 -0.52
CA ALA A 280 -17.15 -12.42 0.34
C ALA A 280 -17.54 -12.64 1.81
N LEU A 281 -18.50 -11.86 2.34
CA LEU A 281 -18.97 -12.00 3.71
C LEU A 281 -19.65 -13.37 3.94
N ASN A 282 -20.45 -13.82 2.97
CA ASN A 282 -21.09 -15.14 3.02
C ASN A 282 -20.06 -16.29 3.02
N VAL A 283 -18.92 -16.12 2.34
CA VAL A 283 -17.80 -17.08 2.38
C VAL A 283 -17.20 -17.17 3.78
N VAL A 284 -16.94 -16.05 4.44
CA VAL A 284 -16.45 -16.03 5.84
C VAL A 284 -17.49 -16.64 6.78
N HIS A 285 -18.75 -16.25 6.65
CA HIS A 285 -19.85 -16.82 7.43
C HIS A 285 -19.95 -18.35 7.28
N THR A 286 -19.81 -18.86 6.04
CA THR A 286 -19.80 -20.30 5.77
C THR A 286 -18.61 -20.98 6.42
N ARG A 287 -17.42 -20.37 6.35
CA ARG A 287 -16.19 -20.89 6.96
C ARG A 287 -16.32 -21.02 8.48
N VAL A 288 -16.90 -20.01 9.12
CA VAL A 288 -17.13 -19.98 10.57
C VAL A 288 -18.18 -21.02 10.96
N SER A 289 -19.30 -21.09 10.23
CA SER A 289 -20.42 -21.98 10.55
C SER A 289 -20.10 -23.47 10.34
N SER A 290 -19.36 -23.81 9.29
CA SER A 290 -19.12 -25.20 8.88
C SER A 290 -17.77 -25.77 9.32
N GLY A 291 -16.85 -24.92 9.79
CA GLY A 291 -15.48 -25.34 10.06
C GLY A 291 -14.63 -25.60 8.81
N HIS A 292 -15.14 -25.33 7.60
CA HIS A 292 -14.42 -25.58 6.34
C HIS A 292 -14.55 -24.40 5.37
N TRP A 293 -13.47 -24.07 4.66
CA TRP A 293 -13.53 -23.05 3.61
C TRP A 293 -14.35 -23.59 2.43
N PRO A 294 -15.39 -22.87 1.96
CA PRO A 294 -15.90 -23.13 0.62
C PRO A 294 -14.81 -22.80 -0.41
N SER A 295 -15.02 -23.23 -1.66
CA SER A 295 -14.10 -22.86 -2.75
C SER A 295 -14.04 -21.33 -2.91
N THR A 296 -12.83 -20.77 -2.83
CA THR A 296 -12.57 -19.33 -2.99
C THR A 296 -11.88 -19.01 -4.32
N THR A 297 -12.04 -19.86 -5.32
CA THR A 297 -11.61 -19.52 -6.70
C THR A 297 -12.45 -18.35 -7.22
N ALA A 298 -11.90 -17.55 -8.11
CA ALA A 298 -12.58 -16.42 -8.72
C ALA A 298 -13.94 -16.81 -9.31
N ARG A 299 -14.00 -17.97 -9.99
CA ARG A 299 -15.27 -18.52 -10.51
C ARG A 299 -16.29 -18.79 -9.40
N SER A 300 -15.85 -19.32 -8.26
CA SER A 300 -16.72 -19.65 -7.14
C SER A 300 -17.22 -18.39 -6.43
N LEU A 301 -16.33 -17.41 -6.25
CA LEU A 301 -16.67 -16.10 -5.69
C LEU A 301 -17.63 -15.34 -6.60
N THR A 302 -17.41 -15.32 -7.91
CA THR A 302 -18.34 -14.72 -8.88
C THR A 302 -19.73 -15.36 -8.82
N ARG A 303 -19.81 -16.70 -8.71
CA ARG A 303 -21.10 -17.36 -8.51
C ARG A 303 -21.78 -16.95 -7.20
N ALA A 304 -21.02 -16.91 -6.10
CA ALA A 304 -21.54 -16.51 -4.79
C ALA A 304 -22.03 -15.05 -4.80
N ALA A 305 -21.28 -14.15 -5.43
CA ALA A 305 -21.64 -12.75 -5.61
C ALA A 305 -22.88 -12.59 -6.49
N ASN A 306 -22.94 -13.24 -7.65
CA ASN A 306 -24.09 -13.13 -8.55
C ASN A 306 -25.37 -13.71 -7.93
N ALA A 307 -25.25 -14.75 -7.09
CA ALA A 307 -26.39 -15.34 -6.38
C ALA A 307 -27.04 -14.37 -5.37
N THR A 308 -26.38 -13.27 -5.00
CA THR A 308 -26.96 -12.24 -4.14
C THR A 308 -28.01 -11.38 -4.86
N GLY A 309 -27.95 -11.29 -6.19
CA GLY A 309 -28.87 -10.50 -7.01
C GLY A 309 -28.72 -8.97 -6.90
N VAL A 310 -27.68 -8.46 -6.23
CA VAL A 310 -27.51 -7.01 -5.94
C VAL A 310 -26.41 -6.31 -6.74
N GLY A 311 -26.01 -6.87 -7.87
CA GLY A 311 -24.96 -6.31 -8.73
C GLY A 311 -24.10 -7.36 -9.43
N THR A 312 -23.24 -6.90 -10.33
CA THR A 312 -22.25 -7.74 -11.03
C THR A 312 -21.00 -7.96 -10.18
N SER A 313 -20.12 -8.84 -10.64
CA SER A 313 -18.87 -9.18 -9.97
C SER A 313 -17.73 -9.29 -10.98
N SER A 314 -16.54 -8.90 -10.56
CA SER A 314 -15.31 -8.84 -11.34
C SER A 314 -14.17 -9.63 -10.68
N PHE A 315 -14.48 -10.63 -9.84
CA PHE A 315 -13.45 -11.49 -9.25
C PHE A 315 -12.55 -12.14 -10.32
N ILE A 316 -11.24 -12.10 -10.09
CA ILE A 316 -10.24 -12.75 -10.94
C ILE A 316 -9.28 -13.61 -10.14
N GLU A 317 -8.64 -14.56 -10.82
CA GLU A 317 -7.45 -15.21 -10.26
C GLU A 317 -6.28 -14.23 -10.40
N TYR A 318 -5.68 -13.86 -9.28
CA TYR A 318 -4.59 -12.89 -9.26
C TYR A 318 -3.58 -13.24 -8.17
N HIS A 319 -2.32 -13.01 -8.49
CA HIS A 319 -1.20 -13.18 -7.58
C HIS A 319 -0.43 -11.86 -7.53
N PRO A 320 -0.62 -11.06 -6.47
CA PRO A 320 0.09 -9.79 -6.34
C PRO A 320 1.59 -10.03 -6.33
N ALA A 321 2.33 -9.11 -6.98
CA ALA A 321 3.77 -9.09 -6.90
C ALA A 321 4.24 -8.93 -5.44
N THR A 322 5.52 -9.23 -5.21
CA THR A 322 6.12 -9.01 -3.89
C THR A 322 6.06 -7.53 -3.52
N PHE A 323 5.58 -7.24 -2.32
CA PHE A 323 5.67 -5.88 -1.77
C PHE A 323 7.14 -5.49 -1.65
N VAL A 324 7.54 -4.56 -2.49
CA VAL A 324 8.80 -3.87 -2.35
C VAL A 324 8.66 -2.86 -1.22
N ASN A 325 9.70 -2.71 -0.41
CA ASN A 325 9.80 -1.79 0.72
C ASN A 325 9.44 -2.34 2.12
N ALA A 326 9.21 -3.65 2.27
CA ALA A 326 9.21 -4.25 3.59
C ALA A 326 10.63 -4.19 4.19
N ARG A 327 10.87 -3.25 5.12
CA ARG A 327 12.17 -3.01 5.75
C ARG A 327 12.06 -2.77 7.25
N SER A 328 13.11 -3.13 7.98
CA SER A 328 13.22 -2.87 9.43
C SER A 328 14.32 -1.85 9.67
N TYR A 329 14.08 -0.93 10.60
CA TYR A 329 15.08 0.02 11.03
C TYR A 329 16.06 -0.64 12.01
N THR A 330 17.36 -0.58 11.72
CA THR A 330 18.41 -1.03 12.63
C THR A 330 19.12 0.17 13.24
N TRP A 331 19.04 0.30 14.57
CA TRP A 331 19.76 1.33 15.31
C TRP A 331 21.27 1.12 15.18
N HIS A 332 21.93 1.89 14.32
CA HIS A 332 23.38 2.01 14.39
C HIS A 332 23.69 2.94 15.56
N HIS A 333 24.23 2.40 16.66
CA HIS A 333 24.88 3.21 17.67
C HIS A 333 26.04 3.96 17.01
N HIS A 334 25.82 5.21 16.60
CA HIS A 334 26.93 6.12 16.38
C HIS A 334 27.48 6.46 17.77
N PRO A 335 28.75 6.11 18.08
CA PRO A 335 29.37 6.65 19.27
C PRO A 335 29.36 8.16 19.12
N SER A 336 28.71 8.84 20.06
CA SER A 336 28.68 10.30 20.16
C SER A 336 30.08 10.85 19.89
N ARG A 337 30.23 11.64 18.83
CA ARG A 337 31.41 12.48 18.66
C ARG A 337 31.38 13.48 19.82
N ARG A 338 32.23 13.24 20.81
CA ARG A 338 32.65 14.24 21.80
C ARG A 338 33.61 15.22 21.14
#